data_AF-A0A350D816-F1
#
_entry.id   AF-A0A350D816-F1
#
_cell.length_a   1.000
_cell.length_b   1.000
_cell.length_c   1.000
_cell.angle_alpha   90.00
_cell.angle_beta   90.00
_cell.angle_gamma   90.00
#
_symmetry.space_group_name_H-M   'P 1'
#
loop_
_entity.id
_entity.type
_entity.pdbx_description
1 polymer ?
#
loop_
_entity_poly.entity_id
_entity_poly.type
_entity_poly.pdbx_seq_one_letter_code
_entity_poly.pdbx_strand_id
1 'polypeptide(L)'
;NITEGAKREVESVQSAIEPDLLYPLLRGRDVKRWHAEASAYIIMAQDPIKRRGIDEDEMKTQYPKTYLYLKRFEGILKEKKARGVTDMIKKGAPLLYNVWCRRLHLCPV
;
A
#
# COMPACT_ATOMS: atom_id res chain seq x y z
N ASN A 1 8.45 1.19 -3.92
CA ASN A 1 8.14 0.09 -2.98
C ASN A 1 9.40 -0.34 -2.22
N ILE A 2 9.22 -1.06 -1.11
CA ILE A 2 10.28 -1.82 -0.42
C ILE A 2 10.28 -3.24 -0.99
N THR A 3 11.41 -3.67 -1.56
CA THR A 3 11.61 -5.01 -2.11
C THR A 3 12.61 -5.83 -1.29
N GLU A 4 13.43 -5.19 -0.46
CA GLU A 4 14.44 -5.89 0.34
C GLU A 4 13.78 -6.75 1.43
N GLY A 5 14.12 -8.05 1.45
CA GLY A 5 13.51 -9.02 2.35
C GLY A 5 12.11 -9.50 1.94
N ALA A 6 11.64 -9.14 0.74
CA ALA A 6 10.40 -9.67 0.20
C ALA A 6 10.57 -11.16 -0.21
N LYS A 7 9.57 -11.98 0.11
CA LYS A 7 9.55 -13.41 -0.26
C LYS A 7 9.38 -13.66 -1.77
N ARG A 8 8.86 -12.67 -2.50
CA ARG A 8 8.63 -12.73 -3.94
C ARG A 8 9.36 -11.57 -4.57
N GLU A 9 9.99 -11.84 -5.71
CA GLU A 9 10.57 -10.79 -6.53
C GLU A 9 9.45 -9.96 -7.16
N VAL A 10 9.54 -8.65 -6.97
CA VAL A 10 8.61 -7.67 -7.51
C VAL A 10 9.46 -6.51 -8.01
N GLU A 11 9.09 -5.95 -9.15
CA GLU A 11 9.76 -4.78 -9.72
C GLU A 11 9.88 -3.67 -8.67
N SER A 12 11.09 -3.11 -8.52
CA SER A 12 11.32 -1.94 -7.68
C SER A 12 10.98 -0.67 -8.47
N VAL A 13 9.92 0.01 -8.09
CA VAL A 13 9.38 1.18 -8.78
C VAL A 13 9.34 2.38 -7.83
N GLN A 14 9.85 3.51 -8.32
CA GLN A 14 9.65 4.82 -7.72
C GLN A 14 8.44 5.48 -8.38
N SER A 15 7.51 6.00 -7.56
CA SER A 15 6.29 6.63 -8.04
C SER A 15 5.82 7.68 -7.03
N ALA A 16 5.20 8.74 -7.52
CA ALA A 16 4.53 9.72 -6.69
C ALA A 16 3.19 9.15 -6.21
N ILE A 17 2.92 9.25 -4.91
CA ILE A 17 1.71 8.72 -4.27
C ILE A 17 1.07 9.86 -3.48
N GLU A 18 -0.25 9.92 -3.47
CA GLU A 18 -1.02 10.88 -2.69
C GLU A 18 -0.80 10.65 -1.17
N PRO A 19 -0.53 11.72 -0.39
CA PRO A 19 -0.18 11.58 1.02
C PRO A 19 -1.34 11.11 1.90
N ASP A 20 -2.60 11.34 1.49
CA ASP A 20 -3.80 10.99 2.28
C ASP A 20 -3.96 9.48 2.51
N LEU A 21 -3.37 8.68 1.61
CA LEU A 21 -3.36 7.22 1.70
C LEU A 21 -2.05 6.67 2.29
N LEU A 22 -1.10 7.53 2.67
CA LEU A 22 0.20 7.12 3.21
C LEU A 22 0.23 7.21 4.73
N TYR A 23 0.39 6.06 5.38
CA TYR A 23 0.50 5.97 6.82
C TYR A 23 1.91 5.50 7.23
N PRO A 24 2.45 5.96 8.36
CA PRO A 24 3.72 5.46 8.86
C PRO A 24 3.60 3.97 9.20
N LEU A 25 4.53 3.16 8.70
CA LEU A 25 4.61 1.74 8.97
C LEU A 25 5.70 1.49 10.01
N LEU A 26 5.28 1.08 11.20
CA LEU A 26 6.16 0.61 12.25
C LEU A 26 6.39 -0.89 12.10
N ARG A 27 7.64 -1.31 11.84
CA ARG A 27 8.01 -2.73 11.75
C ARG A 27 8.67 -3.20 13.04
N GLY A 28 8.73 -4.51 13.29
CA GLY A 28 9.39 -5.03 14.49
C GLY A 28 10.85 -4.55 14.65
N ARG A 29 11.59 -4.41 13.54
CA ARG A 29 12.97 -3.88 13.53
C ARG A 29 13.07 -2.38 13.85
N ASP A 30 11.96 -1.67 13.77
CA ASP A 30 11.85 -0.23 14.00
C ASP A 30 11.52 0.08 15.49
N VAL A 31 11.33 -0.96 16.30
CA VAL A 31 10.99 -0.86 17.73
C VAL A 31 12.17 -1.34 18.59
N LYS A 32 12.53 -0.54 19.59
CA LYS A 32 13.52 -0.84 20.62
C LYS A 32 12.88 -0.64 22.00
N ARG A 33 13.57 -1.06 23.06
CA ARG A 33 13.12 -0.84 24.44
C ARG A 33 12.91 0.67 24.66
N TRP A 34 11.65 1.06 24.90
CA TRP A 34 11.20 2.44 25.12
C TRP A 34 11.35 3.41 23.95
N HIS A 35 11.54 2.93 22.71
CA HIS A 35 11.67 3.80 21.53
C HIS A 35 11.11 3.12 20.28
N ALA A 36 10.31 3.84 19.50
CA ALA A 36 9.75 3.35 18.25
C ALA A 36 9.76 4.46 17.20
N GLU A 37 10.33 4.19 16.02
CA GLU A 37 10.44 5.17 14.94
C GLU A 37 10.14 4.52 13.59
N ALA A 38 9.06 4.93 12.93
CA ALA A 38 8.66 4.35 11.66
C ALA A 38 9.69 4.68 10.55
N SER A 39 10.26 3.64 9.94
CA SER A 39 11.26 3.80 8.87
C SER A 39 10.67 3.58 7.46
N ALA A 40 9.36 3.36 7.37
CA ALA A 40 8.64 3.10 6.14
C ALA A 40 7.22 3.66 6.19
N TYR A 41 6.54 3.62 5.05
CA TYR A 41 5.15 3.98 4.89
C TYR A 41 4.37 2.79 4.31
N ILE A 42 3.08 2.75 4.59
CA ILE A 42 2.12 1.79 4.04
C ILE A 42 1.06 2.56 3.28
N ILE A 43 0.76 2.11 2.05
CA ILE A 43 -0.39 2.60 1.30
C ILE A 43 -1.65 1.92 1.85
N MET A 44 -2.60 2.70 2.35
CA MET A 44 -3.88 2.23 2.86
C MET A 44 -4.98 2.42 1.80
N ALA A 45 -5.26 1.38 1.03
CA ALA A 45 -6.35 1.38 0.03
C ALA A 45 -7.69 0.86 0.60
N GLN A 46 -7.81 0.80 1.93
CA GLN A 46 -9.02 0.40 2.64
C GLN A 46 -9.71 1.63 3.22
N ASP A 47 -11.02 1.71 3.03
CA ASP A 47 -11.88 2.67 3.70
C ASP A 47 -12.10 2.20 5.16
N PRO A 48 -11.61 2.95 6.17
CA PRO A 48 -11.72 2.54 7.57
C PRO A 48 -13.16 2.57 8.10
N ILE A 49 -14.01 3.41 7.51
CA ILE A 49 -15.42 3.59 7.91
C ILE A 49 -16.26 2.48 7.29
N LYS A 50 -16.17 2.32 5.97
CA LYS A 50 -16.96 1.32 5.22
C LYS A 50 -16.40 -0.10 5.38
N ARG A 51 -15.19 -0.25 5.95
CA ARG A 51 -14.48 -1.53 6.17
C ARG A 51 -14.36 -2.38 4.89
N ARG A 52 -14.19 -1.71 3.76
CA ARG A 52 -14.01 -2.29 2.42
C ARG A 52 -12.90 -1.54 1.69
N GLY A 53 -12.43 -2.08 0.57
CA GLY A 53 -11.52 -1.35 -0.31
C GLY A 53 -12.21 -0.10 -0.85
N ILE A 54 -11.44 0.96 -1.09
CA ILE A 54 -11.92 2.17 -1.77
C ILE A 54 -12.42 1.76 -3.16
N ASP A 55 -13.55 2.32 -3.59
CA ASP A 55 -14.12 2.05 -4.91
C ASP A 55 -13.13 2.44 -6.01
N GLU A 56 -13.14 1.69 -7.12
CA GLU A 56 -12.20 1.96 -8.22
C GLU A 56 -12.43 3.35 -8.83
N ASP A 57 -13.69 3.76 -8.97
CA ASP A 57 -14.04 5.08 -9.51
C ASP A 57 -13.67 6.21 -8.52
N GLU A 58 -13.82 5.95 -7.21
CA GLU A 58 -13.38 6.87 -6.16
C GLU A 58 -11.85 7.03 -6.19
N MET A 59 -11.11 5.93 -6.31
CA MET A 59 -9.66 5.92 -6.47
C MET A 59 -9.19 6.63 -7.74
N LYS A 60 -9.85 6.42 -8.88
CA LYS A 60 -9.51 7.13 -10.13
C LYS A 60 -9.72 8.64 -10.02
N THR A 61 -10.74 9.06 -9.28
CA THR A 61 -11.12 10.48 -9.16
C THR A 61 -10.28 11.21 -8.12
N GLN A 62 -10.13 10.62 -6.92
CA GLN A 62 -9.48 11.27 -5.79
C GLN A 62 -7.98 10.93 -5.67
N TYR A 63 -7.57 9.72 -6.09
CA TYR A 63 -6.22 9.20 -5.89
C TYR A 63 -5.61 8.59 -7.18
N PRO A 64 -5.58 9.34 -8.30
CA PRO A 64 -5.22 8.80 -9.60
C PRO A 64 -3.81 8.20 -9.67
N LYS A 65 -2.83 8.77 -8.94
CA LYS A 65 -1.45 8.25 -8.96
C LYS A 65 -1.34 6.95 -8.16
N THR A 66 -1.98 6.88 -7.00
CA THR A 66 -2.10 5.65 -6.21
C THR A 66 -2.81 4.56 -7.00
N TYR A 67 -3.90 4.90 -7.70
CA TYR A 67 -4.60 3.96 -8.59
C TYR A 67 -3.67 3.38 -9.65
N LEU A 68 -2.97 4.22 -10.41
CA LEU A 68 -2.03 3.77 -11.44
C LEU A 68 -0.91 2.88 -10.88
N TYR A 69 -0.38 3.25 -9.71
CA TYR A 69 0.62 2.45 -9.02
C TYR A 69 0.09 1.06 -8.63
N LEU A 70 -1.08 0.98 -7.99
CA LEU A 70 -1.67 -0.30 -7.60
C LEU A 70 -2.08 -1.14 -8.82
N LYS A 71 -2.55 -0.50 -9.89
CA LYS A 71 -2.91 -1.16 -11.15
C LYS A 71 -1.70 -1.85 -11.79
N ARG A 72 -0.51 -1.24 -11.74
CA ARG A 72 0.74 -1.85 -12.23
C ARG A 72 1.06 -3.18 -11.57
N PHE A 73 0.75 -3.32 -10.28
CA PHE A 73 1.02 -4.55 -9.51
C PHE A 73 -0.19 -5.48 -9.40
N GLU A 74 -1.32 -5.17 -10.06
CA GLU A 74 -2.59 -5.88 -9.90
C GLU A 74 -2.46 -7.39 -10.07
N GLY A 75 -1.71 -7.86 -11.07
CA GLY A 75 -1.49 -9.30 -11.31
C GLY A 75 -0.83 -9.99 -10.11
N ILE A 76 0.30 -9.44 -9.65
CA ILE A 76 1.07 -9.95 -8.50
C ILE A 76 0.23 -9.91 -7.22
N LEU A 77 -0.58 -8.87 -7.08
CA LEU A 77 -1.42 -8.65 -5.93
C LEU A 77 -2.60 -9.65 -5.91
N LYS A 78 -3.25 -9.92 -7.04
CA LYS A 78 -4.32 -10.94 -7.18
C LYS A 78 -3.86 -12.35 -6.83
N GLU A 79 -2.59 -12.67 -7.07
CA GLU A 79 -2.01 -13.96 -6.68
C GLU A 79 -1.83 -14.13 -5.16
N LYS A 80 -1.92 -13.05 -4.38
CA LYS A 80 -1.88 -13.14 -2.91
C LYS A 80 -3.19 -13.74 -2.39
N LYS A 81 -3.27 -15.07 -2.39
CA LYS A 81 -4.34 -15.84 -1.73
C LYS A 81 -4.17 -15.83 -0.22
N ALA A 82 -4.42 -14.68 0.43
CA ALA A 82 -4.69 -14.65 1.86
C ALA A 82 -6.21 -14.85 2.05
N ARG A 83 -6.61 -15.81 2.90
CA ARG A 83 -8.04 -16.18 3.08
C ARG A 83 -8.96 -14.97 3.30
N GLY A 84 -8.54 -14.01 4.14
CA GLY A 84 -9.30 -12.78 4.40
C GLY A 84 -9.38 -11.82 3.21
N VAL A 85 -8.38 -11.80 2.31
CA VAL A 85 -8.36 -10.93 1.13
C VAL A 85 -9.30 -11.47 0.05
N THR A 86 -9.32 -12.78 -0.17
CA THR A 86 -10.20 -13.41 -1.16
C THR A 86 -11.69 -13.18 -0.85
N ASP A 87 -12.09 -13.28 0.41
CA ASP A 87 -13.48 -13.08 0.83
C ASP A 87 -13.92 -11.61 0.72
N MET A 88 -12.99 -10.68 0.87
CA MET A 88 -13.26 -9.25 0.73
C MET A 88 -13.25 -8.80 -0.75
N ILE A 89 -12.42 -9.40 -1.61
CA ILE A 89 -12.47 -9.19 -3.07
C ILE A 89 -13.85 -9.59 -3.61
N LYS A 90 -14.42 -10.71 -3.14
CA LYS A 90 -15.78 -11.14 -3.50
C LYS A 90 -16.87 -10.14 -3.10
N LYS A 91 -16.62 -9.29 -2.10
CA LYS A 91 -17.55 -8.25 -1.62
C LYS A 91 -17.40 -6.90 -2.34
N GLY A 92 -16.70 -6.87 -3.48
CA GLY A 92 -16.59 -5.68 -4.32
C GLY A 92 -15.41 -4.76 -3.98
N ALA A 93 -14.38 -5.27 -3.31
CA ALA A 93 -13.17 -4.50 -2.96
C ALA A 93 -11.94 -5.06 -3.70
N PRO A 94 -11.70 -4.70 -4.97
CA PRO A 94 -10.63 -5.29 -5.78
C PRO A 94 -9.21 -4.83 -5.38
N LEU A 95 -9.07 -3.72 -4.65
CA LEU A 95 -7.77 -3.09 -4.35
C LEU A 95 -7.39 -3.20 -2.86
N LEU A 96 -7.44 -4.40 -2.29
CA LEU A 96 -7.10 -4.65 -0.88
C LEU A 96 -5.61 -4.97 -0.69
N TYR A 97 -4.75 -4.10 -1.18
CA TYR A 97 -3.32 -4.37 -1.21
C TYR A 97 -2.53 -3.28 -0.53
N ASN A 98 -2.07 -3.60 0.66
CA ASN A 98 -1.12 -2.78 1.36
C ASN A 98 0.26 -2.97 0.73
N VAL A 99 0.81 -1.88 0.21
CA VAL A 99 2.17 -1.84 -0.35
C VAL A 99 3.04 -1.00 0.56
N TRP A 100 4.23 -1.53 0.88
CA TRP A 100 5.20 -0.84 1.71
C TRP A 100 6.10 0.03 0.84
N CYS A 101 6.30 1.27 1.27
CA CYS A 101 7.05 2.29 0.56
C CYS A 101 8.09 2.92 1.49
N ARG A 102 9.22 3.37 0.92
CA ARG A 102 10.12 4.31 1.59
C ARG A 102 9.74 5.71 1.14
N ARG A 103 9.84 6.69 2.04
CA ARG A 103 9.84 8.09 1.66
C ARG A 103 11.17 8.38 0.98
N LEU A 104 11.13 8.74 -0.30
CA LEU A 104 12.25 9.37 -0.97
C LEU A 104 12.14 10.86 -0.65
N HIS A 105 13.13 11.42 0.07
CA HIS A 105 13.25 12.87 0.18
C HIS A 105 13.69 13.39 -1.18
N LEU A 106 12.75 13.67 -2.07
CA LEU A 106 13.01 14.60 -3.16
C LEU A 106 12.92 15.99 -2.52
N CYS A 107 14.05 16.71 -2.50
CA CYS A 107 14.14 18.09 -2.03
C CYS A 107 12.97 18.93 -2.56
N PRO A 108 12.35 19.80 -1.75
CA PRO A 108 11.45 20.78 -2.30
C PRO A 108 12.29 21.75 -3.14
N VAL A 109 11.82 21.99 -4.37
CA VAL A 109 12.25 23.11 -5.20
C VAL A 109 11.89 24.42 -4.49
#